data_AF-A0A3D1TR22-F1
#
_entry.id   AF-A0A3D1TR22-F1
#
_cell.length_a   1.000
_cell.length_b   1.000
_cell.length_c   1.000
_cell.angle_alpha   90.00
_cell.angle_beta   90.00
_cell.angle_gamma   90.00
#
_symmetry.space_group_name_H-M   'P 1'
#
loop_
_entity.id
_entity.type
_entity.pdbx_description
1 polymer ?
#
loop_
_entity_poly.entity_id
_entity_poly.type
_entity_poly.pdbx_seq_one_letter_code
_entity_poly.pdbx_strand_id
1 'polypeptide(L)' 'MMALSTLTAEIELRPELPSGGDERFAGFGVMGLPFASGHVLAMRRFPASSIGPVHSTHDGL' A
#
# COMPACT_ATOMS: atom_id res chain seq x y z
N MET A 1 9.04 -15.87 -13.28
CA MET A 1 8.08 -14.80 -12.97
C MET A 1 7.45 -15.12 -11.62
N MET A 2 7.55 -14.24 -10.62
CA MET A 2 6.84 -14.39 -9.34
C MET A 2 5.38 -13.98 -9.50
N ALA A 3 4.46 -14.65 -8.81
CA ALA A 3 3.05 -14.23 -8.78
C ALA A 3 2.90 -12.94 -7.97
N LEU A 4 1.97 -12.08 -8.37
CA LEU A 4 1.69 -10.82 -7.67
C LEU A 4 1.31 -11.08 -6.20
N SER A 5 0.57 -12.14 -5.93
CA SER A 5 0.20 -12.57 -4.57
C SER A 5 1.41 -12.91 -3.70
N THR A 6 2.45 -13.52 -4.27
CA THR A 6 3.71 -13.83 -3.57
C THR A 6 4.45 -12.56 -3.19
N LEU A 7 4.53 -11.60 -4.11
CA LEU A 7 5.16 -10.30 -3.85
C LEU A 7 4.40 -9.51 -2.78
N THR A 8 3.07 -9.51 -2.83
CA THR A 8 2.23 -8.88 -1.80
C THR A 8 2.48 -9.50 -0.42
N ALA A 9 2.50 -10.82 -0.32
CA ALA A 9 2.76 -11.51 0.95
C ALA A 9 4.15 -11.19 1.53
N GLU A 10 5.16 -11.06 0.66
CA GLU A 10 6.51 -10.71 1.07
C GLU A 10 6.60 -9.28 1.64
N ILE A 11 5.99 -8.31 0.96
CA ILE A 11 5.92 -6.91 1.39
C ILE A 11 5.17 -6.77 2.73
N GLU A 12 4.15 -7.60 2.95
CA GLU A 12 3.38 -7.62 4.21
C GLU A 12 4.19 -8.24 5.36
N LEU A 13 4.96 -9.31 5.10
CA LEU A 13 5.72 -10.02 6.12
C LEU A 13 7.00 -9.26 6.54
N ARG A 14 7.61 -8.53 5.60
CA ARG A 14 8.88 -7.83 5.80
C ARG A 14 8.82 -6.41 5.24
N PRO A 15 8.08 -5.49 5.89
CA PRO A 15 7.97 -4.13 5.42
C PRO A 15 9.22 -3.32 5.79
N GLU A 16 10.20 -3.29 4.89
CA GLU A 16 11.43 -2.51 5.07
C GLU A 16 11.31 -1.13 4.40
N LEU A 17 11.63 -0.08 5.14
CA LEU A 17 11.75 1.26 4.58
C LEU A 17 13.14 1.47 4.00
N PRO A 18 13.27 1.99 2.77
CA PRO A 18 14.55 2.46 2.25
C PRO A 18 15.17 3.51 3.18
N SER A 19 16.49 3.58 3.25
CA SER A 19 17.19 4.69 3.94
C SER A 19 16.90 6.03 3.24
N GLY A 20 16.77 7.12 3.99
CA GLY A 20 16.55 8.46 3.43
C GLY A 20 16.06 9.46 4.47
N GLY A 21 16.08 10.75 4.12
CA GLY A 21 15.54 11.85 4.93
C GLY A 21 14.07 12.18 4.63
N ASP A 22 13.58 11.77 3.46
CA ASP A 22 12.23 12.08 2.99
C ASP A 22 11.15 11.19 3.62
N GLU A 23 9.89 11.55 3.35
CA GLU A 23 8.73 10.71 3.67
C GLU A 23 8.76 9.43 2.84
N ARG A 24 8.65 8.28 3.53
CA ARG A 24 8.82 6.97 2.92
C ARG A 24 7.72 6.02 3.39
N PHE A 25 7.31 5.17 2.46
CA PHE A 25 6.31 4.13 2.67
C PHE A 25 6.77 2.84 2.00
N ALA A 26 6.54 1.70 2.64
CA ALA A 26 6.64 0.38 2.03
C ALA A 26 5.25 -0.22 1.95
N GLY A 27 4.87 -0.74 0.78
CA GLY A 27 3.52 -1.24 0.56
C GLY A 27 3.07 -1.19 -0.89
N PHE A 28 1.76 -1.30 -1.09
CA PHE A 28 1.13 -1.29 -2.40
C PHE A 28 -0.21 -0.54 -2.36
N GLY A 29 -0.71 -0.16 -3.53
CA GLY A 29 -1.97 0.53 -3.64
C GLY A 29 -2.43 0.73 -5.07
N VAL A 30 -3.67 1.16 -5.20
CA VAL A 30 -4.29 1.67 -6.42
C VAL A 30 -4.54 3.15 -6.21
N MET A 31 -3.88 4.01 -6.98
CA MET A 31 -3.96 5.46 -6.76
C MET A 31 -5.20 6.11 -7.39
N GLY A 32 -5.86 5.46 -8.35
CA GLY A 32 -7.07 5.99 -8.96
C GLY A 32 -7.49 5.24 -10.21
N LEU A 33 -8.11 4.07 -10.03
CA LEU A 33 -8.66 3.28 -11.12
C LEU A 33 -10.11 3.73 -11.40
N PRO A 34 -10.40 4.34 -12.56
CA PRO A 34 -11.76 4.79 -12.88
C PRO A 34 -12.66 3.62 -13.27
N PHE A 35 -13.93 3.68 -12.85
CA PHE A 35 -15.01 2.83 -13.33
C PHE A 35 -15.85 3.56 -14.37
N ALA A 36 -16.51 2.82 -15.27
CA ALA A 36 -17.43 3.39 -16.25
C ALA A 36 -18.57 4.23 -15.63
N SER A 37 -18.92 3.95 -14.37
CA SER A 37 -19.89 4.74 -13.59
C SER A 37 -19.43 6.15 -13.18
N GLY A 38 -18.16 6.50 -13.36
CA GLY A 38 -17.56 7.76 -12.89
C GLY A 38 -16.95 7.70 -11.48
N HIS A 39 -17.20 6.64 -10.71
CA HIS A 39 -16.49 6.38 -9.44
C HIS A 39 -15.03 6.00 -9.67
N VAL A 40 -14.20 6.16 -8.64
CA VAL A 40 -12.78 5.81 -8.65
C VAL A 40 -12.48 4.85 -7.51
N LEU A 41 -11.79 3.74 -7.80
CA LEU A 41 -11.16 2.91 -6.78
C LEU A 41 -9.82 3.53 -6.41
N ALA A 42 -9.69 3.91 -5.14
CA ALA A 42 -8.43 4.25 -4.50
C ALA A 42 -8.22 3.35 -3.28
N MET A 43 -7.03 2.77 -3.15
CA MET A 43 -6.70 1.85 -2.07
C MET A 43 -5.20 1.95 -1.76
N ARG A 44 -4.84 1.91 -0.48
CA ARG A 44 -3.45 1.90 -0.02
C ARG A 44 -3.29 0.91 1.14
N ARG A 45 -2.19 0.15 1.12
CA ARG A 45 -1.76 -0.71 2.21
C ARG A 45 -0.28 -0.48 2.46
N PHE A 46 0.04 0.26 3.51
CA PHE A 46 1.39 0.68 3.85
C PHE A 46 1.84 0.05 5.18
N PRO A 47 2.28 -1.21 5.18
CA PRO A 47 2.75 -1.90 6.39
C PRO A 47 3.98 -1.25 7.07
N ALA A 48 4.69 -0.32 6.41
CA ALA A 48 5.62 0.58 7.07
C ALA A 48 5.55 2.01 6.51
N SER A 49 5.77 2.99 7.39
CA SER A 49 5.76 4.43 7.12
C SER A 49 6.79 5.14 7.99
N SER A 50 7.47 6.17 7.45
CA SER A 50 8.39 7.01 8.23
C SER A 50 7.71 8.17 8.96
N ILE A 51 6.41 8.39 8.74
CA ILE A 51 5.70 9.60 9.16
C ILE A 51 4.53 9.37 10.13
N GLY A 52 4.41 8.19 10.73
CA GLY A 52 3.37 7.91 11.72
C GLY A 52 2.94 6.45 11.76
N PRO A 53 1.88 6.12 12.53
CA PRO A 53 1.36 4.76 12.63
C PRO A 53 1.01 4.17 11.26
N VAL A 54 1.03 2.84 11.15
CA VAL A 54 0.60 2.13 9.94
C VAL A 54 -0.92 2.25 9.78
N HIS A 55 -1.38 2.70 8.63
CA HIS A 55 -2.82 2.80 8.31
C HIS A 55 -3.14 1.83 7.18
N SER A 56 -3.91 0.78 7.47
CA SER A 56 -4.60 -0.02 6.45
C SER A 56 -6.05 0.42 6.40
N THR A 57 -6.59 0.70 5.21
CA THR A 57 -8.03 0.93 5.05
C THR A 57 -8.77 -0.39 5.34
N HIS A 58 -9.14 -0.58 6.61
CA HIS A 58 -10.15 -1.51 7.06
C HIS A 58 -10.89 -0.89 8.25
N ASP A 59 -11.38 0.34 8.08
CA ASP A 59 -12.57 0.75 8.80
C ASP A 59 -13.72 0.50 7.83
N GLY A 60 -14.59 -0.41 8.25
CA GLY A 60 -15.74 -0.86 7.50
C GLY A 60 -16.76 0.25 7.25
N LEU A 61 -17.88 -0.19 6.69
CA LEU A 61 -19.17 0.49 6.77
C LEU A 61 -19.40 1.20 8.12
#